data_AF-A0A932D801-F1
#
_entry.id   AF-A0A932D801-F1
#
_cell.length_a   1.000
_cell.length_b   1.000
_cell.length_c   1.000
_cell.angle_alpha   90.00
_cell.angle_beta   90.00
_cell.angle_gamma   90.00
#
_symmetry.space_group_name_H-M   'P 1'
#
loop_
_entity.id
_entity.type
_entity.pdbx_description
1 polymer ?
#
loop_
_entity_poly.entity_id
_entity_poly.type
_entity_poly.pdbx_seq_one_letter_code
_entity_poly.pdbx_strand_id
1 'polypeptide(L)' 'MAPIRQVYESDPLSCPKCGSTMRILSFIERHQTEVIEKILRHCGRWEENSARAPPTPGVKVEV' A
#
# COMPACT_ATOMS: atom_id res chain seq x y z
N MET A 1 -18.93 -19.77 -3.89
CA MET A 1 -17.68 -19.03 -3.64
C MET A 1 -17.99 -17.55 -3.76
N ALA A 2 -17.82 -16.77 -2.68
CA ALA A 2 -18.04 -15.32 -2.70
C ALA A 2 -16.67 -14.62 -2.68
N PRO A 3 -16.43 -13.59 -3.51
CA PRO A 3 -15.19 -12.83 -3.47
C PRO A 3 -15.10 -12.05 -2.15
N ILE A 4 -13.93 -12.09 -1.52
CA ILE A 4 -13.61 -11.27 -0.35
C ILE A 4 -13.56 -9.82 -0.84
N ARG A 5 -14.45 -8.96 -0.32
CA ARG A 5 -14.36 -7.52 -0.53
C ARG A 5 -13.18 -7.00 0.27
N GLN A 6 -12.21 -6.41 -0.42
CA GLN A 6 -11.14 -5.67 0.23
C GLN A 6 -11.75 -4.36 0.76
N VAL A 7 -12.12 -4.36 2.04
CA VAL A 7 -12.59 -3.17 2.73
C VAL A 7 -11.37 -2.42 3.23
N TYR A 8 -11.15 -1.22 2.72
CA TYR A 8 -10.20 -0.28 3.31
C TYR A 8 -10.94 0.45 4.42
N GLU A 9 -10.50 0.25 5.66
CA GLU A 9 -11.11 0.84 6.86
C GLU A 9 -11.09 2.38 6.84
N SER A 10 -10.19 2.97 6.05
CA SER A 10 -9.99 4.42 5.90
C SER A 10 -10.13 4.87 4.45
N ASP A 11 -10.73 6.04 4.22
CA ASP A 11 -10.82 6.67 2.90
C ASP A 11 -9.40 7.03 2.39
N PRO A 12 -8.91 6.38 1.31
CA PRO A 12 -7.57 6.64 0.79
C PRO A 12 -7.44 8.05 0.20
N LEU A 13 -8.55 8.77 -0.05
CA LEU A 13 -8.55 10.14 -0.54
C LEU A 13 -8.66 11.18 0.58
N SER A 14 -8.60 10.80 1.86
CA SER A 14 -8.50 11.76 2.96
C SER A 14 -7.04 11.99 3.36
N CYS A 15 -6.60 13.25 3.41
CA CYS A 15 -5.25 13.57 3.89
C CYS A 15 -5.13 13.28 5.40
N PRO A 16 -4.22 12.41 5.85
CA PRO A 16 -4.11 12.05 7.27
C PRO A 16 -3.58 13.19 8.17
N LYS A 17 -3.08 14.29 7.59
CA LYS A 17 -2.57 15.45 8.33
C LYS A 17 -3.60 16.57 8.52
N CYS A 18 -4.45 16.81 7.51
CA CYS A 18 -5.36 17.97 7.50
C CYS A 18 -6.81 17.63 7.13
N GLY A 19 -7.12 16.37 6.77
CA GLY A 19 -8.47 15.93 6.41
C GLY A 19 -8.98 16.38 5.04
N SER A 20 -8.19 17.13 4.28
CA SER A 20 -8.56 17.58 2.93
C SER A 20 -8.61 16.43 1.93
N THR A 21 -9.48 16.53 0.93
CA THR A 21 -9.60 15.54 -0.15
C THR A 21 -8.38 15.56 -1.08
N MET A 22 -7.72 14.42 -1.20
CA MET A 22 -6.60 14.17 -2.12
C MET A 22 -7.12 13.86 -3.54
N ARG A 23 -6.23 14.04 -4.53
CA ARG A 23 -6.53 13.78 -5.94
C ARG A 23 -5.59 12.71 -6.48
N ILE A 24 -6.14 11.79 -7.27
CA ILE A 24 -5.36 10.82 -8.02
C ILE A 24 -4.73 11.56 -9.21
N LEU A 25 -3.40 11.58 -9.29
CA LEU A 25 -2.68 12.24 -10.38
C LEU A 25 -2.34 11.27 -11.52
N SER A 26 -2.04 10.02 -11.19
CA SER A 26 -1.67 8.98 -12.15
C SER A 26 -1.82 7.60 -11.54
N PHE A 27 -1.93 6.59 -12.41
CA PHE A 27 -1.80 5.18 -12.05
C PHE A 27 -0.41 4.69 -12.45
N ILE A 28 0.14 3.78 -11.66
CA ILE A 28 1.41 3.11 -11.94
C ILE A 28 1.12 1.62 -12.10
N GLU A 29 1.39 1.09 -13.29
CA GLU A 29 1.17 -0.30 -13.63
C GLU A 29 2.40 -1.17 -13.37
N ARG A 30 2.20 -2.49 -13.26
CA ARG A 30 3.29 -3.45 -12.96
C ARG A 30 4.46 -3.38 -13.94
N HIS A 31 4.20 -3.05 -15.21
CA HIS A 31 5.25 -2.99 -16.22
C HIS A 31 6.19 -1.77 -16.03
N GLN A 32 5.82 -0.78 -15.22
CA GLN A 32 6.59 0.45 -14.96
C GLN A 32 7.55 0.26 -13.77
N THR A 33 8.28 -0.86 -13.73
CA THR A 33 9.12 -1.21 -12.58
C THR A 33 10.20 -0.15 -12.32
N GLU A 34 10.77 0.47 -13.37
CA GLU A 34 11.77 1.53 -13.19
C GLU A 34 11.20 2.80 -12.54
N VAL A 35 9.92 3.12 -12.77
CA VAL A 35 9.26 4.27 -12.15
C VAL A 35 8.99 3.98 -10.68
N ILE A 36 8.50 2.77 -10.38
CA ILE A 36 8.27 2.30 -9.01
C ILE A 36 9.57 2.35 -8.21
N GLU A 37 10.66 1.84 -8.76
CA GLU A 37 11.98 1.87 -8.11
C GLU A 37 12.45 3.30 -7.83
N LYS A 38 12.38 4.20 -8.82
CA LYS A 38 12.77 5.61 -8.65
C LYS A 38 12.00 6.29 -7.51
N ILE A 39 10.67 6.08 -7.45
CA ILE A 39 9.82 6.64 -6.40
C ILE A 39 10.21 6.08 -5.03
N LEU A 40 10.36 4.75 -4.92
CA LEU A 40 10.69 4.10 -3.65
C LEU A 40 12.08 4.49 -3.15
N ARG A 41 13.08 4.61 -4.04
CA ARG A 41 14.42 5.11 -3.69
C ARG A 41 14.37 6.54 -3.20
N HIS A 42 13.62 7.42 -3.87
CA HIS A 42 13.42 8.81 -3.42
C HIS A 42 12.78 8.89 -2.03
N CYS A 43 11.83 8.00 -1.74
CA CYS A 43 11.20 7.91 -0.42
C CYS A 43 12.04 7.18 0.64
N GLY A 44 13.20 6.61 0.30
CA GLY A 44 14.00 5.78 1.21
C GLY A 44 13.33 4.45 1.60
N ARG A 45 12.43 3.93 0.76
CA ARG A 45 11.62 2.72 0.99
C ARG A 45 11.93 1.57 0.03
N TRP A 46 13.01 1.70 -0.74
CA TRP A 46 13.45 0.62 -1.62
C TRP A 46 14.13 -0.46 -0.78
N GLU A 47 13.51 -1.63 -0.68
CA GLU A 47 14.11 -2.82 -0.08
C GLU A 47 14.57 -3.76 -1.20
N GLU A 48 15.84 -4.14 -1.18
CA GLU A 48 16.35 -5.20 -2.06
C GLU A 48 15.68 -6.52 -1.68
N ASN A 49 14.64 -6.87 -2.44
CA ASN A 49 13.89 -8.13 -2.42
C ASN A 49 14.17 -9.02 -1.19
N SER A 50 13.73 -8.55 -0.03
CA SER A 50 13.62 -9.40 1.15
C SER A 50 12.36 -10.23 0.90
N ALA A 51 12.53 -11.55 0.72
CA ALA A 51 11.38 -12.43 0.67
C ALA A 51 10.52 -12.14 1.90
N ARG A 52 9.25 -11.78 1.69
CA ARG A 52 8.33 -11.49 2.80
C ARG A 52 8.38 -12.67 3.76
N ALA A 53 8.69 -12.41 5.03
CA ALA A 53 8.63 -13.43 6.06
C ALA A 53 7.23 -14.07 6.09
N PRO A 54 7.11 -15.38 6.33
CA PRO A 54 5.81 -16.02 6.45
C PRO A 54 4.98 -15.29 7.53
N PRO A 55 3.65 -15.18 7.34
CA PRO A 55 2.78 -14.56 8.33
C PRO A 55 2.97 -15.26 9.68
N THR A 56 3.12 -14.47 10.74
CA THR A 56 3.17 -15.01 12.10
C THR A 56 1.83 -15.71 12.40
N PRO A 57 1.85 -16.94 12.96
CA PRO A 57 0.62 -17.64 13.30
C PRO A 57 -0.15 -16.88 14.38
N GLY A 58 -1.25 -16.22 13.96
CA GLY A 58 -2.40 -15.84 14.78
C GLY A 58 -2.15 -14.86 15.94
N VAL A 59 -1.89 -13.58 15.65
CA VAL A 59 -2.30 -12.53 16.59
C VAL A 59 -3.83 -12.46 16.53
N LYS A 60 -4.49 -12.86 17.61
CA LYS A 60 -5.92 -12.63 17.77
C LYS A 60 -6.14 -11.12 17.84
N VAL A 61 -6.74 -10.57 16.80
CA VAL A 61 -7.28 -9.21 16.83
C VAL A 61 -8.59 -9.31 17.60
N GLU A 62 -8.55 -8.98 18.89
CA GLU A 62 -9.77 -8.76 19.68
C GLU A 62 -10.41 -7.45 19.22
N VAL A 63 -11.71 -7.53 18.95
CA VAL A 63 -12.58 -6.43 18.49
C VAL A 63 -13.28 -5.82 19.69
#